data_AF-A0A9P8QIG9-F1
#
_entry.id   AF-A0A9P8QIG9-F1
#
_cell.length_a   1.000
_cell.length_b   1.000
_cell.length_c   1.000
_cell.angle_alpha   90.00
_cell.angle_beta   90.00
_cell.angle_gamma   90.00
#
_symmetry.space_group_name_H-M   'P 1'
#
loop_
_entity.id
_entity.type
_entity.pdbx_description
1 polymer ?
#
loop_
_entity_poly.entity_id
_entity_poly.type
_entity_poly.pdbx_seq_one_letter_code
_entity_poly.pdbx_strand_id
1 'polypeptide(L)'
;MASHRVTYRRRNGTDRRNLYSYNTRSNRTRVIKTPGGDLRVLHIKKRGTVPKCGDCGSKLSGIPALRPREYAQISKPQKTVQRAYGGSRCGNCVRDRIVRAFLIEEQKIVKKDCFLLSATASERYSIVQASPYHTNVYHALKEGIFSTSADDARVIATPAASHTASNAQATQNRAPNGLRKSFHSMPSLSRRRDDAPPDTPPPTNFSELNVLGGVPVPSTSVDVCMHDGFGLNSGITISGGDGALLVSGEAFAWRPWEASGKMKLVNEKGQFELPGEAFGLFDGLWPRPDLLIIGVGRHNLPLSPETRQRISELGMRVEMLDTRNAAAQFNLLATERGVSEVAAALIPIGWEEGLGVVS
;
A
#
# COMPACT_ATOMS: atom_id res chain seq x y z
N MET A 1 18.32 -38.66 -69.14
CA MET A 1 17.89 -38.65 -67.72
C MET A 1 17.09 -37.39 -67.46
N ALA A 2 15.84 -37.49 -67.00
CA ALA A 2 15.04 -36.31 -66.68
C ALA A 2 15.73 -35.52 -65.56
N SER A 3 16.04 -34.24 -65.81
CA SER A 3 16.72 -33.39 -64.84
C SER A 3 15.85 -33.23 -63.59
N HIS A 4 16.32 -33.77 -62.46
CA HIS A 4 15.65 -33.63 -61.16
C HIS A 4 15.84 -32.23 -60.53
N ARG A 5 16.40 -31.28 -61.28
CA ARG A 5 16.69 -29.93 -60.81
C ARG A 5 15.42 -29.08 -60.81
N VAL A 6 15.21 -28.36 -59.71
CA VAL A 6 14.05 -27.49 -59.52
C VAL A 6 14.49 -26.04 -59.31
N THR A 7 13.67 -25.09 -59.75
CA THR A 7 13.94 -23.65 -59.63
C THR A 7 12.99 -22.98 -58.65
N TYR A 8 13.47 -21.94 -57.94
CA TYR A 8 12.59 -21.09 -57.14
C TYR A 8 11.52 -20.45 -58.04
N ARG A 9 10.35 -20.12 -57.47
CA ARG A 9 9.21 -19.60 -58.26
C ARG A 9 8.70 -18.25 -57.77
N ARG A 10 9.12 -17.79 -56.59
CA ARG A 10 8.67 -16.53 -55.99
C ARG A 10 9.49 -15.37 -56.53
N ARG A 11 8.83 -14.26 -56.88
CA ARG A 11 9.47 -13.05 -57.40
C ARG A 11 9.80 -12.05 -56.29
N ASN A 12 10.81 -11.22 -56.53
CA ASN A 12 11.19 -10.10 -55.69
C ASN A 12 10.38 -8.86 -56.07
N GLY A 13 9.36 -8.52 -55.27
CA GLY A 13 8.68 -7.22 -55.36
C GLY A 13 8.13 -6.88 -56.76
N THR A 14 8.39 -5.65 -57.20
CA THR A 14 7.82 -5.00 -58.40
C THR A 14 8.44 -5.43 -59.72
N ASP A 15 9.64 -6.01 -59.72
CA ASP A 15 10.29 -6.46 -60.97
C ASP A 15 9.85 -7.89 -61.32
N ARG A 16 9.11 -8.03 -62.43
CA ARG A 16 8.62 -9.33 -62.91
C ARG A 16 9.75 -10.26 -63.37
N ARG A 17 10.97 -9.73 -63.60
CA ARG A 17 12.13 -10.49 -64.08
C ARG A 17 13.02 -11.03 -62.96
N ASN A 18 12.97 -10.46 -61.75
CA ASN A 18 13.88 -10.84 -60.67
C ASN A 18 13.25 -11.87 -59.71
N LEU A 19 13.84 -13.06 -59.69
CA LEU A 19 13.37 -14.17 -58.85
C LEU A 19 14.02 -14.11 -57.46
N TYR A 20 13.23 -14.31 -56.40
CA TYR A 20 13.76 -14.46 -55.05
C TYR A 20 14.40 -15.84 -54.88
N SER A 21 15.70 -15.91 -55.18
CA SER A 21 16.51 -17.13 -55.19
C SER A 21 17.19 -17.45 -53.85
N TYR A 22 17.17 -16.52 -52.89
CA TYR A 22 17.88 -16.69 -51.62
C TYR A 22 17.15 -17.63 -50.65
N ASN A 23 17.91 -18.50 -49.98
CA ASN A 23 17.40 -19.43 -48.96
C ASN A 23 17.25 -18.72 -47.60
N THR A 24 16.20 -17.91 -47.46
CA THR A 24 15.89 -17.20 -46.21
C THR A 24 14.77 -17.89 -45.43
N ARG A 25 14.60 -17.55 -44.14
CA ARG A 25 13.51 -18.09 -43.29
C ARG A 25 12.10 -17.85 -43.87
N SER A 26 11.93 -16.82 -44.71
CA SER A 26 10.67 -16.50 -45.41
C SER A 26 10.52 -17.21 -46.76
N ASN A 27 11.58 -17.80 -47.31
CA ASN A 27 11.62 -18.49 -48.61
C ASN A 27 11.91 -19.99 -48.47
N ARG A 28 11.49 -20.60 -47.36
CA ARG A 28 11.58 -22.06 -47.21
C ARG A 28 10.66 -22.74 -48.20
N THR A 29 11.16 -23.76 -48.86
CA THR A 29 10.47 -24.49 -49.91
C THR A 29 10.47 -26.00 -49.68
N ARG A 30 9.49 -26.69 -50.24
CA ARG A 30 9.41 -28.16 -50.32
C ARG A 30 9.29 -28.55 -51.78
N VAL A 31 10.08 -29.52 -52.21
CA VAL A 31 9.92 -30.14 -53.53
C VAL A 31 8.77 -31.14 -53.47
N ILE A 32 7.82 -31.01 -54.38
CA ILE A 32 6.67 -31.91 -54.51
C ILE A 32 6.64 -32.49 -55.92
N LYS A 33 6.15 -33.73 -56.07
CA LYS A 33 5.78 -34.28 -57.38
C LYS A 33 4.37 -33.81 -57.70
N THR A 34 4.20 -33.15 -58.84
CA THR A 34 2.87 -32.82 -59.35
C THR A 34 2.21 -34.05 -59.98
N PRO A 35 0.87 -34.07 -60.10
CA PRO A 35 0.16 -35.15 -60.80
C PRO A 35 0.67 -35.44 -62.22
N GLY A 36 1.20 -34.42 -62.92
CA GLY A 36 1.82 -34.57 -64.25
C GLY A 36 3.25 -35.16 -64.25
N GLY A 37 3.72 -35.71 -63.12
CA GLY A 37 5.04 -36.35 -63.02
C GLY A 37 6.22 -35.39 -62.79
N ASP A 38 6.03 -34.08 -62.97
CA ASP A 38 7.09 -33.08 -62.76
C ASP A 38 7.40 -32.82 -61.29
N LEU A 39 8.68 -32.53 -60.98
CA LEU A 39 9.10 -31.98 -59.69
C LEU A 39 8.93 -30.46 -59.68
N ARG A 40 8.21 -29.92 -58.69
CA ARG A 40 8.00 -28.48 -58.52
C ARG A 40 8.24 -28.02 -57.09
N VAL A 41 8.66 -26.76 -56.96
CA VAL A 41 8.89 -26.10 -55.67
C VAL A 41 7.58 -25.50 -55.15
N LEU A 42 7.19 -25.88 -53.93
CA LEU A 42 6.10 -25.28 -53.16
C LEU A 42 6.66 -24.48 -51.99
N HIS A 43 6.19 -23.25 -51.80
CA HIS A 43 6.63 -22.39 -50.69
C HIS A 43 5.91 -22.77 -49.40
N ILE A 44 6.68 -23.00 -48.34
CA ILE A 44 6.14 -23.32 -47.02
C ILE A 44 5.99 -22.01 -46.23
N LYS A 45 4.80 -21.79 -45.65
CA LYS A 45 4.58 -20.67 -44.73
C LYS A 45 5.47 -20.83 -43.48
N LYS A 46 5.88 -19.70 -42.88
CA LYS A 46 6.57 -19.72 -41.59
C LYS A 46 5.69 -20.42 -40.55
N ARG A 47 6.27 -21.29 -39.73
CA ARG A 47 5.53 -21.97 -38.65
C ARG A 47 5.08 -20.94 -37.60
N GLY A 48 3.88 -21.13 -37.05
CA GLY A 48 3.37 -20.37 -35.92
C GLY A 48 4.16 -20.68 -34.65
N THR A 49 4.21 -19.73 -33.73
CA THR A 49 4.79 -19.92 -32.39
C THR A 49 3.68 -20.31 -31.42
N VAL A 50 3.96 -21.29 -30.54
CA VAL A 50 3.01 -21.67 -29.48
C VAL A 50 2.89 -20.50 -28.48
N PRO A 51 1.68 -20.10 -28.07
CA PRO A 51 1.48 -19.12 -27.01
C PRO A 51 2.11 -19.57 -25.70
N LYS A 52 2.80 -18.65 -25.03
CA LYS A 52 3.49 -18.91 -23.77
C LYS A 52 2.76 -18.25 -22.61
N CYS A 53 2.88 -18.83 -21.43
CA CYS A 53 2.43 -18.25 -20.18
C CYS A 53 3.22 -16.97 -19.89
N GLY A 54 2.55 -15.90 -19.46
CA GLY A 54 3.22 -14.65 -19.13
C GLY A 54 4.06 -14.67 -17.84
N ASP A 55 3.89 -15.65 -16.95
CA ASP A 55 4.65 -15.73 -15.68
C ASP A 55 5.82 -16.69 -15.84
N CYS A 56 5.55 -17.97 -16.11
CA CYS A 56 6.58 -19.00 -16.17
C CYS A 56 7.16 -19.23 -17.58
N GLY A 57 6.63 -18.59 -18.63
CA GLY A 57 7.10 -18.78 -20.01
C GLY A 57 6.80 -20.16 -20.62
N SER A 58 6.11 -21.05 -19.90
CA SER A 58 5.75 -22.38 -20.40
C SER A 58 4.75 -22.32 -21.56
N LYS A 59 4.74 -23.34 -22.41
CA LYS A 59 3.76 -23.44 -23.51
C LYS A 59 2.35 -23.63 -22.95
N LEU A 60 1.37 -22.89 -23.47
CA LEU A 60 -0.02 -23.04 -23.07
C LEU A 60 -0.62 -24.29 -23.74
N SER A 61 -1.12 -25.22 -22.93
CA SER A 61 -1.81 -26.42 -23.38
C SER A 61 -3.19 -26.10 -23.94
N GLY A 62 -3.60 -26.82 -24.99
CA GLY A 62 -4.92 -26.66 -25.60
C GLY A 62 -5.06 -25.50 -26.59
N ILE A 63 -3.99 -24.73 -26.84
CA ILE A 63 -4.02 -23.62 -27.82
C ILE A 63 -3.12 -23.98 -29.01
N PRO A 64 -3.64 -23.96 -30.26
CA PRO A 64 -2.87 -24.35 -31.43
C PRO A 64 -1.77 -23.34 -31.75
N ALA A 65 -0.66 -23.78 -32.33
CA ALA A 65 0.46 -22.91 -32.71
C ALA A 65 0.26 -22.28 -34.09
N LEU A 66 -0.42 -21.13 -34.13
CA LEU A 66 -0.79 -20.45 -35.38
C LEU A 66 -0.08 -19.11 -35.55
N ARG A 67 -0.15 -18.52 -36.74
CA ARG A 67 0.31 -17.15 -36.97
C ARG A 67 -0.78 -16.15 -36.56
N PRO A 68 -0.44 -14.90 -36.22
CA PRO A 68 -1.43 -13.89 -35.81
C PRO A 68 -2.61 -13.71 -36.80
N ARG A 69 -2.35 -13.79 -38.11
CA ARG A 69 -3.41 -13.72 -39.14
C ARG A 69 -4.33 -14.94 -39.14
N GLU A 70 -3.81 -16.12 -38.84
CA GLU A 70 -4.60 -17.36 -38.72
C GLU A 70 -5.41 -17.35 -37.42
N TYR A 71 -4.86 -16.78 -36.34
CA TYR A 71 -5.62 -16.52 -35.11
C TYR A 71 -6.81 -15.59 -35.33
N ALA A 72 -6.78 -14.68 -36.31
CA ALA A 72 -7.95 -13.87 -36.63
C ALA A 72 -9.10 -14.70 -37.24
N GLN A 73 -8.78 -15.80 -37.92
CA GLN A 73 -9.75 -16.64 -38.63
C GLN A 73 -10.41 -17.71 -37.76
N ILE A 74 -9.70 -18.24 -36.75
CA ILE A 74 -10.26 -19.30 -35.90
C ILE A 74 -11.30 -18.77 -34.92
N SER A 75 -12.12 -19.68 -34.39
CA SER A 75 -13.15 -19.34 -33.40
C SER A 75 -12.55 -19.04 -32.02
N LYS A 76 -13.25 -18.29 -31.18
CA LYS A 76 -12.82 -17.96 -29.81
C LYS A 76 -12.48 -19.17 -28.93
N PRO A 77 -13.26 -20.27 -28.87
CA PRO A 77 -12.94 -21.41 -27.99
C PRO A 77 -11.64 -22.11 -28.35
N GLN A 78 -11.17 -21.99 -29.59
CA GLN A 78 -9.88 -22.53 -30.03
C GLN A 78 -8.70 -21.61 -29.65
N LYS A 79 -8.96 -20.35 -29.25
CA LYS A 79 -7.94 -19.37 -28.82
C LYS A 79 -7.72 -19.36 -27.32
N THR A 80 -8.65 -19.89 -26.54
CA THR A 80 -8.70 -19.73 -25.08
C THR A 80 -9.07 -21.03 -24.38
N VAL A 81 -8.71 -21.17 -23.11
CA VAL A 81 -9.17 -22.26 -22.25
C VAL A 81 -10.30 -21.74 -21.35
N GLN A 82 -11.33 -22.55 -21.08
CA GLN A 82 -12.49 -22.18 -20.25
C GLN A 82 -12.11 -22.12 -18.76
N ARG A 83 -11.41 -21.06 -18.34
CA ARG A 83 -11.06 -20.73 -16.95
C ARG A 83 -10.64 -19.26 -16.83
N ALA A 84 -10.48 -18.77 -15.60
CA ALA A 84 -9.85 -17.47 -15.35
C ALA A 84 -8.44 -17.41 -15.96
N TYR A 85 -8.13 -16.28 -16.62
CA TYR A 85 -6.88 -16.05 -17.35
C TYR A 85 -6.55 -17.10 -18.44
N GLY A 86 -7.57 -17.78 -18.98
CA GLY A 86 -7.43 -18.72 -20.09
C GLY A 86 -6.87 -18.03 -21.35
N GLY A 87 -5.77 -18.56 -21.89
CA GLY A 87 -5.11 -17.99 -23.06
C GLY A 87 -3.88 -17.12 -22.77
N SER A 88 -3.68 -16.70 -21.53
CA SER A 88 -2.52 -15.90 -21.12
C SER A 88 -1.69 -16.56 -20.01
N ARG A 89 -2.32 -17.34 -19.14
CA ARG A 89 -1.68 -17.99 -17.99
C ARG A 89 -1.91 -19.51 -17.97
N CYS A 90 -0.93 -20.26 -17.46
CA CYS A 90 -1.06 -21.70 -17.22
C CYS A 90 -1.87 -21.97 -15.94
N GLY A 91 -2.35 -23.20 -15.75
CA GLY A 91 -3.17 -23.57 -14.59
C GLY A 91 -2.46 -23.34 -13.26
N ASN A 92 -1.17 -23.69 -13.18
CA ASN A 92 -0.38 -23.56 -11.95
C ASN A 92 -0.24 -22.09 -11.53
N CYS A 93 0.15 -21.21 -12.45
CA CYS A 93 0.28 -19.78 -12.12
C CYS A 93 -1.06 -19.13 -11.74
N VAL A 94 -2.18 -19.63 -12.27
CA VAL A 94 -3.52 -19.16 -11.84
C VAL A 94 -3.82 -19.63 -10.43
N ARG A 95 -3.53 -20.90 -10.08
CA ARG A 95 -3.64 -21.41 -8.71
C ARG A 95 -2.80 -20.59 -7.74
N ASP A 96 -1.54 -20.32 -8.07
CA ASP A 96 -0.64 -19.55 -7.21
C ASP A 96 -1.12 -18.12 -6.99
N ARG A 97 -1.79 -17.51 -7.98
CA ARG A 97 -2.40 -16.18 -7.84
C ARG A 97 -3.59 -16.22 -6.88
N ILE A 98 -4.45 -17.23 -7.00
CA ILE A 98 -5.62 -17.41 -6.13
C ILE A 98 -5.16 -17.62 -4.68
N VAL A 99 -4.25 -18.57 -4.45
CA VAL A 99 -3.74 -18.89 -3.11
C VAL A 99 -3.03 -17.69 -2.48
N ARG A 100 -2.19 -16.99 -3.24
CA ARG A 100 -1.52 -15.79 -2.71
C ARG A 100 -2.51 -14.67 -2.38
N ALA A 101 -3.50 -14.42 -3.23
CA ALA A 101 -4.50 -13.40 -2.97
C ALA A 101 -5.27 -13.71 -1.67
N PHE A 102 -5.74 -14.96 -1.54
CA PHE A 102 -6.43 -15.43 -0.35
C PHE A 102 -5.57 -15.28 0.93
N LEU A 103 -4.35 -15.83 0.93
CA LEU A 103 -3.49 -15.77 2.12
C LEU A 103 -3.13 -14.34 2.53
N ILE A 104 -2.88 -13.46 1.56
CA ILE A 104 -2.58 -12.05 1.84
C ILE A 104 -3.80 -11.35 2.44
N GLU A 105 -5.01 -11.68 1.97
CA GLU A 105 -6.24 -11.11 2.48
C GLU A 105 -6.52 -11.58 3.92
N GLU A 106 -6.38 -12.87 4.20
CA GLU A 106 -6.50 -13.42 5.55
C GLU A 106 -5.47 -12.83 6.52
N GLN A 107 -4.21 -12.75 6.10
CA GLN A 107 -3.15 -12.11 6.89
C GLN A 107 -3.46 -10.64 7.19
N LYS A 108 -4.07 -9.91 6.23
CA LYS A 108 -4.49 -8.53 6.45
C LYS A 108 -5.62 -8.42 7.48
N ILE A 109 -6.59 -9.34 7.46
CA ILE A 109 -7.70 -9.34 8.42
C ILE A 109 -7.18 -9.63 9.82
N VAL A 110 -6.45 -10.75 9.99
CA VAL A 110 -5.86 -11.14 11.30
C VAL A 110 -5.02 -10.01 11.88
N LYS A 111 -4.28 -9.32 11.01
CA LYS A 111 -3.45 -8.19 11.41
C LYS A 111 -4.26 -6.99 11.89
N LYS A 112 -5.34 -6.63 11.20
CA LYS A 112 -6.24 -5.55 11.63
C LYS A 112 -6.91 -5.88 12.96
N ASP A 113 -7.39 -7.11 13.11
CA ASP A 113 -8.07 -7.55 14.33
C ASP A 113 -7.11 -7.59 15.53
N CYS A 114 -5.88 -8.08 15.34
CA CYS A 114 -4.85 -8.05 16.37
C CYS A 114 -4.48 -6.61 16.77
N PHE A 115 -4.40 -5.69 15.80
CA PHE A 115 -4.12 -4.28 16.06
C PHE A 115 -5.24 -3.64 16.90
N LEU A 116 -6.52 -3.83 16.52
CA LEU A 116 -7.67 -3.31 17.27
C LEU A 116 -7.79 -3.91 18.69
N LEU A 117 -7.46 -5.19 18.85
CA LEU A 117 -7.42 -5.84 20.17
C LEU A 117 -6.29 -5.30 21.05
N SER A 118 -5.12 -4.96 20.48
CA SER A 118 -4.02 -4.34 21.23
C SER A 118 -4.33 -2.89 21.64
N ALA A 119 -5.04 -2.14 20.80
CA ALA A 119 -5.49 -0.78 21.12
C ALA A 119 -6.51 -0.76 22.29
N THR A 120 -7.46 -1.71 22.29
CA THR A 120 -8.45 -1.84 23.38
C THR A 120 -7.88 -2.48 24.65
N ALA A 121 -6.76 -3.20 24.58
CA ALA A 121 -6.07 -3.70 25.77
C ALA A 121 -5.45 -2.58 26.62
N SER A 122 -4.98 -1.50 25.98
CA SER A 122 -4.51 -0.28 26.65
C SER A 122 -5.67 0.47 27.36
N GLU A 123 -6.84 0.56 26.72
CA GLU A 123 -8.06 1.10 27.35
C GLU A 123 -8.61 0.19 28.46
N ARG A 124 -8.48 -1.13 28.35
CA ARG A 124 -8.90 -2.06 29.43
C ARG A 124 -7.95 -2.01 30.62
N TYR A 125 -6.64 -1.83 30.41
CA TYR A 125 -5.70 -1.69 31.52
C TYR A 125 -5.95 -0.39 32.31
N SER A 126 -6.32 0.69 31.62
CA SER A 126 -6.69 1.97 32.25
C SER A 126 -8.09 1.98 32.88
N ILE A 127 -9.09 1.31 32.30
CA ILE A 127 -10.43 1.15 32.91
C ILE A 127 -10.38 0.24 34.15
N VAL A 128 -9.54 -0.82 34.15
CA VAL A 128 -9.36 -1.68 35.33
C VAL A 128 -8.66 -0.94 36.48
N GLN A 129 -7.79 0.04 36.19
CA GLN A 129 -7.18 0.91 37.20
C GLN A 129 -8.08 2.09 37.64
N ALA A 130 -9.09 2.45 36.85
CA ALA A 130 -10.05 3.53 37.16
C ALA A 130 -11.36 3.04 37.81
N SER A 131 -11.48 1.75 38.18
CA SER A 131 -12.62 1.26 38.96
C SER A 131 -12.39 1.51 40.46
N PRO A 132 -13.28 2.27 41.15
CA PRO A 132 -13.14 2.60 42.58
C PRO A 132 -13.35 1.41 43.53
N TYR A 133 -13.42 0.18 43.01
CA TYR A 133 -13.59 -1.04 43.82
C TYR A 133 -12.32 -1.89 43.97
N HIS A 134 -11.18 -1.46 43.40
CA HIS A 134 -9.92 -2.20 43.47
C HIS A 134 -8.90 -1.62 44.47
N THR A 135 -9.37 -1.14 45.62
CA THR A 135 -8.50 -0.88 46.79
C THR A 135 -8.89 -1.69 48.02
N ASN A 136 -10.06 -2.35 48.05
CA ASN A 136 -10.51 -3.09 49.24
C ASN A 136 -10.28 -4.60 49.20
N VAL A 137 -9.80 -5.19 48.09
CA VAL A 137 -9.51 -6.63 48.04
C VAL A 137 -8.06 -6.96 48.40
N TYR A 138 -7.10 -6.11 48.04
CA TYR A 138 -5.67 -6.34 48.35
C TYR A 138 -5.26 -5.89 49.77
N HIS A 139 -6.09 -5.05 50.43
CA HIS A 139 -5.88 -4.69 51.83
C HIS A 139 -6.60 -5.63 52.81
N ALA A 140 -7.69 -6.29 52.37
CA ALA A 140 -8.47 -7.21 53.20
C ALA A 140 -7.95 -8.67 53.16
N LEU A 141 -7.11 -9.05 52.19
CA LEU A 141 -6.46 -10.37 52.17
C LEU A 141 -5.16 -10.43 53.02
N LYS A 142 -4.73 -9.29 53.60
CA LYS A 142 -3.56 -9.20 54.48
C LYS A 142 -3.89 -9.33 55.97
N GLU A 143 -5.17 -9.28 56.34
CA GLU A 143 -5.63 -9.59 57.69
C GLU A 143 -6.64 -10.73 57.62
N GLY A 144 -6.14 -11.94 57.85
CA GLY A 144 -6.96 -13.14 57.93
C GLY A 144 -7.95 -13.02 59.08
N ILE A 145 -9.24 -12.83 58.75
CA ILE A 145 -10.35 -13.08 59.66
C ILE A 145 -11.39 -13.90 58.91
N PHE A 146 -11.60 -15.11 59.42
CA PHE A 146 -12.58 -16.11 59.01
C PHE A 146 -14.02 -15.60 59.21
N SER A 147 -14.96 -16.06 58.37
CA SER A 147 -16.16 -16.84 58.77
C SER A 147 -17.44 -16.50 57.99
N THR A 148 -18.07 -17.55 57.43
CA THR A 148 -19.54 -17.80 57.28
C THR A 148 -20.35 -16.80 56.45
N SER A 149 -21.43 -17.11 55.72
CA SER A 149 -22.34 -18.26 55.58
C SER A 149 -23.08 -18.09 54.24
N ALA A 150 -23.83 -19.13 53.86
CA ALA A 150 -24.77 -19.15 52.75
C ALA A 150 -25.94 -18.13 52.88
N ASP A 151 -26.74 -18.05 51.81
CA ASP A 151 -27.98 -17.28 51.59
C ASP A 151 -27.70 -15.87 51.00
N ASP A 152 -28.02 -15.53 49.74
CA ASP A 152 -29.29 -15.67 49.03
C ASP A 152 -29.14 -15.82 47.51
N ALA A 153 -30.11 -16.50 46.91
CA ALA A 153 -30.23 -16.81 45.49
C ALA A 153 -31.31 -15.95 44.78
N ARG A 154 -31.25 -15.98 43.43
CA ARG A 154 -32.27 -15.59 42.41
C ARG A 154 -32.31 -14.10 42.05
N VAL A 155 -32.39 -13.69 40.77
CA VAL A 155 -33.45 -13.97 39.76
C VAL A 155 -32.85 -13.92 38.33
N ILE A 156 -32.74 -15.03 37.59
CA ILE A 156 -33.54 -15.48 36.41
C ILE A 156 -33.94 -14.39 35.39
N ALA A 157 -33.44 -14.47 34.15
CA ALA A 157 -34.25 -14.62 32.92
C ALA A 157 -33.43 -14.62 31.60
N THR A 158 -33.37 -15.77 30.94
CA THR A 158 -33.61 -15.91 29.47
C THR A 158 -35.13 -16.06 29.26
N PRO A 159 -35.76 -15.89 28.06
CA PRO A 159 -35.23 -16.16 26.71
C PRO A 159 -35.79 -15.28 25.54
N ALA A 160 -35.38 -15.67 24.32
CA ALA A 160 -36.18 -15.79 23.09
C ALA A 160 -36.10 -14.69 22.00
N ALA A 161 -36.03 -15.23 20.78
CA ALA A 161 -35.90 -14.58 19.48
C ALA A 161 -37.19 -13.93 18.97
N SER A 162 -37.04 -13.01 18.01
CA SER A 162 -37.94 -12.95 16.86
C SER A 162 -37.28 -12.23 15.68
N HIS A 163 -37.13 -12.98 14.60
CA HIS A 163 -37.00 -12.47 13.24
C HIS A 163 -38.29 -11.74 12.85
N THR A 164 -38.16 -10.58 12.22
CA THR A 164 -39.14 -10.08 11.26
C THR A 164 -38.41 -9.49 10.07
N ALA A 165 -38.61 -10.15 8.93
CA ALA A 165 -38.22 -9.67 7.62
C ALA A 165 -39.16 -8.54 7.20
N SER A 166 -38.62 -7.51 6.55
CA SER A 166 -39.41 -6.65 5.67
C SER A 166 -38.53 -6.08 4.55
N ASN A 167 -38.71 -6.73 3.40
CA ASN A 167 -38.76 -6.20 2.04
C ASN A 167 -37.71 -5.20 1.55
N ALA A 168 -36.98 -5.70 0.55
CA ALA A 168 -36.42 -4.97 -0.56
C ALA A 168 -37.45 -4.05 -1.23
N GLN A 169 -37.01 -2.81 -1.51
CA GLN A 169 -37.45 -2.07 -2.67
C GLN A 169 -36.23 -1.59 -3.45
N ALA A 170 -36.14 -2.15 -4.65
CA ALA A 170 -35.21 -1.76 -5.68
C ALA A 170 -35.54 -0.35 -6.16
N THR A 171 -34.58 0.56 -6.09
CA THR A 171 -34.58 1.78 -6.90
C THR A 171 -33.59 1.63 -8.03
N GLN A 172 -34.16 1.43 -9.21
CA GLN A 172 -33.47 1.46 -10.49
C GLN A 172 -33.02 2.89 -10.77
N ASN A 173 -31.72 3.19 -10.69
CA ASN A 173 -31.17 4.39 -11.31
C ASN A 173 -30.38 4.03 -12.57
N ARG A 174 -31.09 4.30 -13.65
CA ARG A 174 -30.75 4.20 -15.07
C ARG A 174 -29.53 5.08 -15.36
N ALA A 175 -28.39 4.46 -15.68
CA ALA A 175 -27.25 5.18 -16.24
C ALA A 175 -27.57 5.64 -17.67
N PRO A 176 -27.39 6.92 -18.03
CA PRO A 176 -27.42 7.32 -19.42
C PRO A 176 -26.14 6.87 -20.14
N ASN A 177 -26.38 6.24 -21.27
CA ASN A 177 -25.40 5.84 -22.28
C ASN A 177 -24.56 7.02 -22.76
N GLY A 178 -23.30 6.71 -23.05
CA GLY A 178 -22.51 7.39 -24.06
C GLY A 178 -21.47 8.33 -23.49
N LEU A 179 -20.22 7.87 -23.45
CA LEU A 179 -19.10 8.57 -24.08
C LEU A 179 -17.91 7.60 -24.21
N ARG A 180 -17.35 7.62 -25.41
CA ARG A 180 -16.32 6.72 -25.91
C ARG A 180 -15.04 6.89 -25.08
N LYS A 181 -14.38 5.77 -24.75
CA LYS A 181 -13.02 5.75 -24.22
C LYS A 181 -12.09 6.35 -25.28
N SER A 182 -11.70 7.61 -25.07
CA SER A 182 -10.66 8.29 -25.84
C SER A 182 -9.32 7.65 -25.49
N PHE A 183 -8.61 7.19 -26.51
CA PHE A 183 -7.22 6.76 -26.39
C PHE A 183 -6.35 7.98 -26.03
N HIS A 184 -5.36 7.77 -25.15
CA HIS A 184 -4.32 8.75 -24.83
C HIS A 184 -3.78 9.37 -26.12
N SER A 185 -4.18 10.61 -26.37
CA SER A 185 -3.66 11.45 -27.43
C SER A 185 -2.96 12.60 -26.72
N MET A 186 -1.64 12.61 -26.75
CA MET A 186 -0.87 13.79 -26.34
C MET A 186 -1.38 14.98 -27.16
N PRO A 187 -1.68 16.15 -26.56
CA PRO A 187 -2.00 17.32 -27.36
C PRO A 187 -0.73 17.71 -28.13
N SER A 188 -0.77 17.55 -29.45
CA SER A 188 0.22 18.16 -30.33
C SER A 188 0.03 19.66 -30.25
N LEU A 189 0.90 20.35 -29.51
CA LEU A 189 1.04 21.80 -29.59
C LEU A 189 1.42 22.15 -31.04
N SER A 190 0.45 22.68 -31.78
CA SER A 190 0.69 23.35 -33.05
C SER A 190 1.51 24.60 -32.75
N ARG A 191 2.83 24.51 -32.96
CA ARG A 191 3.73 25.65 -32.93
C ARG A 191 3.40 26.52 -34.15
N ARG A 192 2.53 27.53 -33.98
CA ARG A 192 2.47 28.65 -34.92
C ARG A 192 3.81 29.38 -34.82
N ARG A 193 4.33 29.84 -35.96
CA ARG A 193 5.72 30.27 -36.12
C ARG A 193 5.92 31.77 -35.88
N ASP A 194 4.98 32.43 -35.20
CA ASP A 194 4.90 33.90 -35.20
C ASP A 194 4.78 34.56 -33.79
N ASP A 195 5.09 33.86 -32.71
CA ASP A 195 5.16 34.49 -31.38
C ASP A 195 6.63 34.60 -30.91
N ALA A 196 7.13 35.84 -30.84
CA ALA A 196 8.42 36.17 -30.25
C ALA A 196 8.41 35.88 -28.73
N PRO A 197 9.56 35.51 -28.11
CA PRO A 197 9.63 35.29 -26.67
C PRO A 197 9.35 36.61 -25.92
N PRO A 198 8.55 36.61 -24.84
CA PRO A 198 8.38 37.80 -24.01
C PRO A 198 9.70 38.17 -23.32
N ASP A 199 10.02 39.47 -23.29
CA ASP A 199 11.29 40.05 -22.79
C ASP A 199 11.48 39.97 -21.27
N THR A 200 10.51 39.44 -20.52
CA THR A 200 10.67 39.18 -19.08
C THR A 200 10.02 37.85 -18.69
N PRO A 201 10.72 36.98 -17.93
CA PRO A 201 10.07 35.81 -17.36
C PRO A 201 8.99 36.29 -16.38
N PRO A 202 7.77 35.74 -16.43
CA PRO A 202 6.76 36.05 -15.42
C PRO A 202 7.32 35.71 -14.03
N PRO A 203 6.97 36.49 -12.98
CA PRO A 203 7.41 36.19 -11.63
C PRO A 203 7.01 34.76 -11.30
N THR A 204 7.98 33.92 -10.96
CA THR A 204 7.74 32.52 -10.62
C THR A 204 6.86 32.47 -9.38
N ASN A 205 5.57 32.21 -9.56
CA ASN A 205 4.68 31.95 -8.46
C ASN A 205 5.06 30.58 -7.90
N PHE A 206 5.76 30.53 -6.76
CA PHE A 206 6.21 29.30 -6.13
C PHE A 206 5.06 28.32 -5.81
N SER A 207 3.83 28.83 -5.73
CA SER A 207 2.62 28.02 -5.56
C SER A 207 2.27 27.20 -6.81
N GLU A 208 2.65 27.67 -8.00
CA GLU A 208 2.42 26.99 -9.29
C GLU A 208 3.46 25.91 -9.60
N LEU A 209 4.59 25.90 -8.89
CA LEU A 209 5.61 24.83 -8.93
C LEU A 209 5.31 23.70 -7.93
N ASN A 210 4.22 23.80 -7.17
CA ASN A 210 3.81 22.75 -6.24
C ASN A 210 3.17 21.59 -7.02
N VAL A 211 4.01 20.66 -7.48
CA VAL A 211 3.63 19.41 -8.16
C VAL A 211 2.68 18.54 -7.30
N LEU A 212 2.50 18.86 -6.01
CA LEU A 212 1.70 18.12 -5.04
C LEU A 212 0.40 18.82 -4.63
N GLY A 213 0.04 19.97 -5.24
CA GLY A 213 -1.18 20.71 -4.90
C GLY A 213 -2.52 19.95 -5.10
N GLY A 214 -2.47 18.75 -5.68
CA GLY A 214 -3.61 17.85 -5.83
C GLY A 214 -3.64 16.64 -4.89
N VAL A 215 -2.67 16.49 -3.99
CA VAL A 215 -2.67 15.40 -2.99
C VAL A 215 -3.48 15.89 -1.78
N PRO A 216 -4.49 15.13 -1.31
CA PRO A 216 -5.25 15.54 -0.14
C PRO A 216 -4.32 15.59 1.07
N VAL A 217 -4.28 16.74 1.75
CA VAL A 217 -3.57 16.91 3.02
C VAL A 217 -4.12 15.89 4.02
N PRO A 218 -3.26 15.13 4.71
CA PRO A 218 -3.74 14.13 5.64
C PRO A 218 -4.41 14.80 6.85
N SER A 219 -5.47 14.16 7.35
CA SER A 219 -6.23 14.60 8.55
C SER A 219 -5.37 14.69 9.82
N THR A 220 -4.21 14.02 9.83
CA THR A 220 -3.22 14.04 10.91
C THR A 220 -2.17 15.15 10.77
N SER A 221 -2.29 16.02 9.77
CA SER A 221 -1.38 17.16 9.65
C SER A 221 -1.52 18.05 10.87
N VAL A 222 -0.38 18.49 11.43
CA VAL A 222 -0.36 19.38 12.59
C VAL A 222 -0.50 20.82 12.09
N ASP A 223 -1.59 21.48 12.47
CA ASP A 223 -1.86 22.86 12.12
C ASP A 223 -1.26 23.83 13.14
N VAL A 224 -1.34 23.49 14.44
CA VAL A 224 -0.87 24.37 15.54
C VAL A 224 -0.13 23.56 16.59
N CYS A 225 1.09 23.98 16.93
CA CYS A 225 1.81 23.50 18.12
C CYS A 225 1.57 24.48 19.27
N MET A 226 0.74 24.08 20.24
CA MET A 226 0.44 24.84 21.45
C MET A 226 1.55 24.63 22.50
N HIS A 227 1.49 25.38 23.60
CA HIS A 227 2.44 25.19 24.69
C HIS A 227 2.22 23.83 25.39
N ASP A 228 0.97 23.41 25.50
CA ASP A 228 0.48 22.23 26.22
C ASP A 228 -0.08 21.14 25.31
N GLY A 229 0.12 21.24 24.00
CA GLY A 229 -0.48 20.29 23.09
C GLY A 229 -0.39 20.64 21.60
N PHE A 230 -1.27 20.01 20.82
CA PHE A 230 -1.26 20.02 19.36
C PHE A 230 -2.67 20.12 18.78
N GLY A 231 -2.85 21.01 17.80
CA GLY A 231 -4.05 21.10 16.98
C GLY A 231 -3.81 20.46 15.63
N LEU A 232 -4.69 19.54 15.23
CA LEU A 232 -4.62 18.80 13.98
C LEU A 232 -5.64 19.35 12.96
N ASN A 233 -5.36 19.15 11.68
CA ASN A 233 -6.22 19.57 10.58
C ASN A 233 -7.63 18.97 10.61
N SER A 234 -7.77 17.78 11.19
CA SER A 234 -9.07 17.14 11.45
C SER A 234 -9.97 17.90 12.44
N GLY A 235 -9.47 18.95 13.10
CA GLY A 235 -10.17 19.67 14.17
C GLY A 235 -10.03 19.01 15.56
N ILE A 236 -9.29 17.90 15.65
CA ILE A 236 -8.94 17.27 16.92
C ILE A 236 -7.79 18.05 17.57
N THR A 237 -7.92 18.32 18.87
CA THR A 237 -6.87 18.92 19.69
C THR A 237 -6.42 17.94 20.76
N ILE A 238 -5.11 17.71 20.84
CA ILE A 238 -4.47 17.00 21.94
C ILE A 238 -4.02 18.08 22.92
N SER A 239 -4.54 18.09 24.13
CA SER A 239 -4.26 19.08 25.17
C SER A 239 -4.02 18.40 26.52
N GLY A 240 -3.62 19.16 27.54
CA GLY A 240 -3.34 18.61 28.88
C GLY A 240 -1.89 18.20 29.10
N GLY A 241 -0.97 18.71 28.26
CA GLY A 241 0.45 18.42 28.34
C GLY A 241 0.85 17.06 27.74
N ASP A 242 -0.07 16.43 27.00
CA ASP A 242 0.17 15.16 26.35
C ASP A 242 0.98 15.32 25.07
N GLY A 243 1.89 14.38 24.84
CA GLY A 243 2.56 14.26 23.56
C GLY A 243 1.61 13.80 22.47
N ALA A 244 1.97 14.07 21.22
CA ALA A 244 1.24 13.57 20.06
C ALA A 244 2.06 12.49 19.35
N LEU A 245 1.47 11.31 19.18
CA LEU A 245 2.03 10.23 18.36
C LEU A 245 1.16 10.07 17.11
N LEU A 246 1.74 10.40 15.95
CA LEU A 246 1.09 10.40 14.65
C LEU A 246 1.59 9.22 13.83
N VAL A 247 0.72 8.27 13.56
CA VAL A 247 1.08 6.98 12.94
C VAL A 247 -0.06 6.51 12.04
N SER A 248 0.24 6.11 10.80
CA SER A 248 -0.74 5.52 9.86
C SER A 248 -1.98 6.38 9.57
N GLY A 249 -1.89 7.69 9.74
CA GLY A 249 -3.03 8.59 9.55
C GLY A 249 -3.98 8.64 10.75
N GLU A 250 -3.55 8.16 11.91
CA GLU A 250 -4.20 8.32 13.20
C GLU A 250 -3.31 9.12 14.16
N ALA A 251 -3.94 9.79 15.12
CA ALA A 251 -3.27 10.59 16.13
C ALA A 251 -3.63 10.08 17.53
N PHE A 252 -2.60 9.82 18.34
CA PHE A 252 -2.73 9.28 19.68
C PHE A 252 -2.11 10.25 20.69
N ALA A 253 -2.74 10.35 21.87
CA ALA A 253 -2.10 10.96 23.03
C ALA A 253 -0.97 10.05 23.52
N TRP A 254 0.21 10.62 23.74
CA TRP A 254 1.43 9.88 24.02
C TRP A 254 2.12 10.41 25.27
N ARG A 255 2.32 9.52 26.25
CA ARG A 255 2.89 9.84 27.57
C ARG A 255 4.03 8.90 27.91
N PRO A 256 5.19 8.99 27.23
CA PRO A 256 6.30 8.08 27.47
C PRO A 256 6.88 8.17 28.89
N TRP A 257 6.69 9.30 29.57
CA TRP A 257 7.14 9.52 30.94
C TRP A 257 6.40 8.67 31.98
N GLU A 258 5.16 8.26 31.70
CA GLU A 258 4.40 7.41 32.64
C GLU A 258 5.07 6.03 32.79
N ALA A 259 5.67 5.49 31.74
CA ALA A 259 6.39 4.22 31.78
C ALA A 259 7.67 4.29 32.64
N SER A 260 8.32 5.45 32.71
CA SER A 260 9.49 5.68 33.58
C SER A 260 9.10 5.95 35.04
N GLY A 261 7.82 6.24 35.30
CA GLY A 261 7.31 6.66 36.61
C GLY A 261 7.85 8.02 37.08
N LYS A 262 8.56 8.74 36.22
CA LYS A 262 9.16 10.06 36.47
C LYS A 262 8.92 10.93 35.24
N MET A 263 8.59 12.20 35.45
CA MET A 263 8.46 13.20 34.37
C MET A 263 9.82 13.64 33.83
N LYS A 264 10.71 12.69 33.54
CA LYS A 264 12.07 12.94 33.08
C LYS A 264 12.35 12.09 31.85
N LEU A 265 12.68 12.75 30.75
CA LEU A 265 12.98 12.16 29.44
C LEU A 265 14.43 12.42 29.02
N VAL A 266 15.19 13.12 29.85
CA VAL A 266 16.60 13.43 29.61
C VAL A 266 17.48 12.69 30.61
N ASN A 267 18.49 11.96 30.14
CA ASN A 267 19.46 11.28 31.00
C ASN A 267 20.42 12.30 31.65
N GLU A 268 21.20 11.89 32.65
CA GLU A 268 22.22 12.72 33.32
C GLU A 268 23.22 13.36 32.36
N LYS A 269 23.42 12.76 31.19
CA LYS A 269 24.29 13.24 30.12
C LYS A 269 23.65 14.30 29.20
N GLY A 270 22.42 14.72 29.48
CA GLY A 270 21.68 15.67 28.62
C GLY A 270 21.18 15.07 27.31
N GLN A 271 21.06 13.74 27.24
CA GLN A 271 20.56 13.02 26.05
C GLN A 271 19.11 12.62 26.24
N PHE A 272 18.31 12.70 25.19
CA PHE A 272 16.92 12.25 25.19
C PHE A 272 16.85 10.72 25.21
N GLU A 273 16.13 10.18 26.19
CA GLU A 273 16.04 8.75 26.45
C GLU A 273 14.60 8.37 26.74
N LEU A 274 14.15 7.33 26.03
CA LEU A 274 12.81 6.80 26.16
C LEU A 274 12.90 5.34 26.60
N PRO A 275 12.07 4.92 27.58
CA PRO A 275 12.02 3.52 27.96
C PRO A 275 11.53 2.68 26.77
N GLY A 276 11.98 1.43 26.67
CA GLY A 276 11.60 0.54 25.57
C GLY A 276 10.07 0.35 25.44
N GLU A 277 9.34 0.46 26.55
CA GLU A 277 7.88 0.37 26.61
C GLU A 277 7.18 1.51 25.85
N ALA A 278 7.80 2.68 25.75
CA ALA A 278 7.24 3.83 25.03
C ALA A 278 7.08 3.57 23.52
N PHE A 279 7.80 2.57 22.98
CA PHE A 279 7.73 2.15 21.58
C PHE A 279 6.86 0.91 21.36
N GLY A 280 6.16 0.42 22.39
CA GLY A 280 5.35 -0.81 22.30
C GLY A 280 4.31 -0.78 21.17
N LEU A 281 3.81 0.41 20.79
CA LEU A 281 2.91 0.56 19.65
C LEU A 281 3.57 0.10 18.33
N PHE A 282 4.85 0.41 18.12
CA PHE A 282 5.58 0.06 16.90
C PHE A 282 5.91 -1.43 16.79
N ASP A 283 5.91 -2.16 17.91
CA ASP A 283 6.10 -3.61 17.91
C ASP A 283 4.92 -4.35 17.27
N GLY A 284 3.68 -3.87 17.46
CA GLY A 284 2.48 -4.42 16.84
C GLY A 284 2.13 -3.82 15.46
N LEU A 285 2.68 -2.65 15.14
CA LEU A 285 2.35 -1.91 13.94
C LEU A 285 3.00 -2.52 12.69
N TRP A 286 2.18 -2.91 11.70
CA TRP A 286 2.68 -3.16 10.35
C TRP A 286 1.64 -2.76 9.27
N PRO A 287 2.06 -2.21 8.12
CA PRO A 287 3.43 -1.94 7.70
C PRO A 287 4.10 -0.92 8.64
N ARG A 288 5.34 -1.21 9.00
CA ARG A 288 6.08 -0.37 9.95
C ARG A 288 6.57 0.86 9.18
N PRO A 289 6.51 2.08 9.75
CA PRO A 289 6.99 3.27 9.08
C PRO A 289 8.50 3.19 8.89
N ASP A 290 8.98 3.75 7.80
CA ASP A 290 10.40 3.75 7.44
C ASP A 290 11.18 4.85 8.19
N LEU A 291 10.49 5.95 8.54
CA LEU A 291 11.06 7.11 9.23
C LEU A 291 10.18 7.53 10.42
N LEU A 292 10.82 7.68 11.58
CA LEU A 292 10.25 8.24 12.79
C LEU A 292 10.89 9.61 13.08
N ILE A 293 10.07 10.66 13.08
CA ILE A 293 10.49 12.02 13.44
C ILE A 293 10.14 12.24 14.91
N ILE A 294 11.10 12.67 15.71
CA ILE A 294 10.90 12.92 17.14
C ILE A 294 11.06 14.41 17.40
N GLY A 295 10.00 15.04 17.91
CA GLY A 295 9.97 16.43 18.37
C GLY A 295 10.18 16.50 19.88
N VAL A 296 11.30 17.04 20.34
CA VAL A 296 11.70 16.99 21.77
C VAL A 296 11.26 18.20 22.61
N GLY A 297 10.32 19.00 22.11
CA GLY A 297 9.83 20.21 22.76
C GLY A 297 10.45 21.48 22.16
N ARG A 298 10.80 22.44 23.02
CA ARG A 298 11.27 23.79 22.62
C ARG A 298 12.64 23.78 21.92
N HIS A 299 13.52 22.88 22.32
CA HIS A 299 14.90 22.81 21.83
C HIS A 299 15.22 21.39 21.38
N ASN A 300 16.09 21.27 20.37
CA ASN A 300 16.54 19.96 19.90
C ASN A 300 17.52 19.35 20.90
N LEU A 301 17.36 18.05 21.16
CA LEU A 301 18.22 17.27 22.05
C LEU A 301 18.77 16.04 21.33
N PRO A 302 20.04 15.65 21.61
CA PRO A 302 20.61 14.45 21.02
C PRO A 302 19.94 13.20 21.59
N LEU A 303 19.66 12.22 20.74
CA LEU A 303 19.09 10.93 21.15
C LEU A 303 20.16 10.05 21.82
N SER A 304 19.78 9.38 22.90
CA SER A 304 20.62 8.38 23.57
C SER A 304 20.96 7.21 22.61
N PRO A 305 22.18 6.65 22.70
CA PRO A 305 22.57 5.50 21.87
C PRO A 305 21.67 4.28 22.06
N GLU A 306 21.20 4.03 23.29
CA GLU A 306 20.33 2.90 23.62
C GLU A 306 18.97 3.01 22.93
N THR A 307 18.33 4.17 23.03
CA THR A 307 17.04 4.42 22.35
C THR A 307 17.22 4.35 20.83
N ARG A 308 18.31 4.90 20.29
CA ARG A 308 18.60 4.84 18.86
C ARG A 308 18.81 3.41 18.37
N GLN A 309 19.51 2.57 19.14
CA GLN A 309 19.72 1.18 18.81
C GLN A 309 18.38 0.43 18.79
N ARG A 310 17.51 0.66 19.78
CA ARG A 310 16.17 0.06 19.81
C ARG A 310 15.34 0.42 18.57
N ILE A 311 15.31 1.69 18.18
CA ILE A 311 14.58 2.12 16.98
C ILE A 311 15.16 1.49 15.72
N SER A 312 16.49 1.32 15.67
CA SER A 312 17.19 0.66 14.56
C SER A 312 16.89 -0.84 14.50
N GLU A 313 16.76 -1.51 15.65
CA GLU A 313 16.30 -2.91 15.74
C GLU A 313 14.86 -3.08 15.26
N LEU A 314 14.03 -2.06 15.48
CA LEU A 314 12.70 -1.99 14.87
C LEU A 314 12.77 -1.77 13.34
N GLY A 315 13.93 -1.48 12.76
CA GLY A 315 14.11 -1.28 11.34
C GLY A 315 13.66 0.11 10.86
N MET A 316 13.47 1.05 11.77
CA MET A 316 13.07 2.42 11.45
C MET A 316 14.28 3.36 11.49
N ARG A 317 14.27 4.40 10.66
CA ARG A 317 15.20 5.53 10.78
C ARG A 317 14.64 6.55 11.74
N VAL A 318 15.51 7.29 12.45
CA VAL A 318 15.08 8.32 13.40
C VAL A 318 15.70 9.67 13.07
N GLU A 319 14.89 10.72 13.14
CA GLU A 319 15.32 12.12 13.02
C GLU A 319 14.86 12.91 14.25
N MET A 320 15.78 13.68 14.85
CA MET A 320 15.56 14.45 16.08
C MET A 320 15.50 15.93 15.76
N LEU A 321 14.40 16.58 16.12
CA LEU A 321 14.19 18.01 15.93
C LEU A 321 13.47 18.64 17.13
N ASP A 322 13.45 19.96 17.20
CA ASP A 322 12.48 20.68 18.00
C ASP A 322 11.06 20.44 17.44
N THR A 323 10.06 20.53 18.32
CA THR A 323 8.69 20.11 18.01
C THR A 323 8.06 20.86 16.85
N ARG A 324 8.34 22.16 16.69
CA ARG A 324 7.78 22.95 15.58
C ARG A 324 8.34 22.48 14.23
N ASN A 325 9.64 22.28 14.16
CA ASN A 325 10.28 21.81 12.94
C ASN A 325 9.94 20.34 12.65
N ALA A 326 9.84 19.49 13.68
CA ALA A 326 9.39 18.11 13.56
C ALA A 326 7.98 18.02 12.95
N ALA A 327 7.03 18.83 13.44
CA ALA A 327 5.68 18.89 12.93
C ALA A 327 5.64 19.34 11.46
N ALA A 328 6.39 20.38 11.10
CA ALA A 328 6.49 20.86 9.72
C ALA A 328 7.08 19.79 8.78
N GLN A 329 8.13 19.10 9.22
CA GLN A 329 8.76 18.04 8.44
C GLN A 329 7.84 16.84 8.24
N PHE A 330 7.10 16.44 9.29
CA PHE A 330 6.09 15.40 9.20
C PHE A 330 5.01 15.75 8.17
N ASN A 331 4.46 16.96 8.21
CA ASN A 331 3.41 17.39 7.28
C ASN A 331 3.88 17.31 5.82
N LEU A 332 5.11 17.72 5.53
CA LEU A 332 5.70 17.63 4.20
C LEU A 332 5.87 16.18 3.76
N LEU A 333 6.54 15.36 4.56
CA LEU A 333 6.87 13.98 4.19
C LEU A 333 5.63 13.08 4.15
N ALA A 334 4.66 13.28 5.04
CA ALA A 334 3.40 12.56 5.04
C ALA A 334 2.56 12.87 3.78
N THR A 335 2.67 14.08 3.24
CA THR A 335 2.01 14.46 1.97
C THR A 335 2.76 13.89 0.76
N GLU A 336 4.09 13.86 0.79
CA GLU A 336 4.92 13.36 -0.31
C GLU A 336 4.93 11.83 -0.44
N ARG A 337 5.16 11.15 0.69
CA ARG A 337 5.40 9.70 0.75
C ARG A 337 4.17 8.92 1.21
N GLY A 338 3.24 9.59 1.88
CA GLY A 338 2.05 9.00 2.48
C GLY A 338 2.21 8.72 3.97
N VAL A 339 1.08 8.76 4.69
CA VAL A 339 1.00 8.65 6.16
C VAL A 339 1.41 7.30 6.74
N SER A 340 1.56 6.26 5.91
CA SER A 340 1.99 4.92 6.34
C SER A 340 3.50 4.78 6.42
N GLU A 341 4.26 5.58 5.67
CA GLU A 341 5.73 5.47 5.58
C GLU A 341 6.44 6.33 6.63
N VAL A 342 5.75 7.34 7.17
CA VAL A 342 6.31 8.34 8.09
C VAL A 342 5.48 8.40 9.36
N ALA A 343 6.15 8.37 10.50
CA ALA A 343 5.56 8.57 11.82
C ALA A 343 6.19 9.77 12.51
N ALA A 344 5.44 10.43 13.40
CA ALA A 344 5.96 11.49 14.24
C ALA A 344 5.59 11.27 15.70
N ALA A 345 6.54 11.53 16.60
CA ALA A 345 6.36 11.49 18.05
C ALA A 345 6.78 12.85 18.62
N LEU A 346 5.82 13.64 19.07
CA LEU A 346 5.99 15.05 19.39
C LEU A 346 5.72 15.31 20.88
N ILE A 347 6.64 15.99 21.55
CA ILE A 347 6.50 16.47 22.92
C ILE A 347 6.05 17.94 22.88
N PRO A 348 5.12 18.37 23.75
CA PRO A 348 4.68 19.77 23.79
C PRO A 348 5.83 20.75 24.02
N ILE A 349 5.68 21.97 23.53
CA ILE A 349 6.75 22.99 23.59
C ILE A 349 7.02 23.44 25.03
N GLY A 350 5.97 23.48 25.87
CA GLY A 350 6.04 23.88 27.27
C GLY A 350 6.51 22.76 28.21
N TRP A 351 7.01 21.64 27.67
CA TRP A 351 7.55 20.55 28.47
C TRP A 351 8.83 20.96 29.19
N GLU A 352 8.83 20.82 30.51
CA GLU A 352 9.98 20.98 31.39
C GLU A 352 10.25 19.68 32.18
N GLU A 353 11.51 19.31 32.23
CA GLU A 353 11.96 18.09 32.92
C GLU A 353 11.63 18.16 34.43
N GLY A 354 10.89 17.15 34.90
CA GLY A 354 10.51 16.96 36.30
C GLY A 354 9.20 17.62 36.72
N LEU A 355 8.71 18.61 35.95
CA LEU A 355 7.47 19.34 36.23
C LEU A 355 6.34 19.01 35.25
N GLY A 356 6.69 18.53 34.05
CA GLY A 356 5.73 18.30 32.96
C GLY A 356 5.53 19.58 32.16
N VAL A 357 4.31 19.82 31.67
CA VAL A 357 4.03 21.07 30.95
C VAL A 357 3.76 22.21 31.93
N VAL A 358 4.55 23.27 31.81
CA VAL A 358 4.40 24.50 32.60
C VAL A 358 3.86 25.61 31.69
N SER A 359 2.83 26.31 32.16
CA SER A 359 2.08 27.35 31.42
C SER A 359 2.77 28.70 31.39
#